data_AF-A0A8J6LLC4-F1
#
_entry.id   AF-A0A8J6LLC4-F1
#
_cell.length_a   1.000
_cell.length_b   1.000
_cell.length_c   1.000
_cell.angle_alpha   90.00
_cell.angle_beta   90.00
_cell.angle_gamma   90.00
#
_symmetry.space_group_name_H-M   'P 1'
#
loop_
_entity.id
_entity.type
_entity.pdbx_description
1 polymer ?
#
loop_
_entity_poly.entity_id
_entity_poly.type
_entity_poly.pdbx_seq_one_letter_code
_entity_poly.pdbx_strand_id
1 'polypeptide(L)'
;MGFTPAYQCRFRPEGESPENWCLLLEARANGGGIYPVIVLWVNKETYLPVAGEFYARSGKLLKSIVYQEYRTVLGKPVAMKVTIRDGTQPDRYTVMEYIKLVEKSLPPHYHWQLALPLPESLLNPEKMIPGPEST
;
A
#
# COMPACT_ATOMS: atom_id res chain seq x y z
N MET A 1 10.59 15.64 -5.99
CA MET A 1 10.37 14.21 -5.64
C MET A 1 10.44 14.10 -4.12
N GLY A 2 9.28 14.08 -3.44
CA GLY A 2 9.26 14.01 -1.99
C GLY A 2 9.22 12.55 -1.54
N PHE A 3 10.36 12.00 -1.11
CA PHE A 3 10.27 10.95 -0.10
C PHE A 3 9.50 11.54 1.06
N THR A 4 8.37 10.94 1.42
CA THR A 4 7.64 11.33 2.62
C THR A 4 8.63 11.36 3.79
N PRO A 5 8.62 12.38 4.67
CA PRO A 5 9.52 12.43 5.83
C PRO A 5 9.31 11.26 6.82
N ALA A 6 8.37 10.37 6.52
CA ALA A 6 8.04 9.16 7.23
C ALA A 6 9.20 8.20 7.48
N TYR A 7 10.17 8.10 6.55
CA TYR A 7 11.24 7.11 6.64
C TYR A 7 12.63 7.74 6.47
N GLN A 8 13.60 7.23 7.21
CA GLN A 8 15.02 7.36 6.84
C GLN A 8 15.42 6.17 5.96
N CYS A 9 16.28 6.40 4.97
CA CYS A 9 16.68 5.40 3.99
C CYS A 9 18.18 5.18 4.05
N ARG A 10 18.60 3.92 4.01
CA ARG A 10 20.01 3.52 3.84
C ARG A 10 20.12 2.33 2.88
N PHE A 11 21.26 2.22 2.20
CA PHE A 11 21.56 1.02 1.43
C PHE A 11 21.75 -0.18 2.36
N ARG A 12 21.32 -1.35 1.92
CA ARG A 12 21.50 -2.63 2.58
C ARG A 12 22.21 -3.58 1.61
N PRO A 13 23.56 -3.63 1.63
CA PRO A 13 24.34 -4.40 0.67
C PRO A 13 24.01 -5.90 0.67
N GLU A 14 23.57 -6.46 1.79
CA GLU A 14 23.29 -7.89 1.94
C GLU A 14 22.15 -8.40 1.05
N GLY A 15 21.25 -7.51 0.62
CA GLY A 15 20.13 -7.85 -0.26
C GLY A 15 20.29 -7.34 -1.69
N GLU A 16 21.42 -6.72 -2.03
CA GLU A 16 21.66 -6.16 -3.36
C GLU A 16 21.88 -7.27 -4.39
N SER A 17 21.45 -7.00 -5.63
CA SER A 17 21.66 -7.87 -6.80
C SER A 17 22.28 -7.04 -7.93
N PRO A 18 22.77 -7.66 -9.02
CA PRO A 18 23.22 -6.91 -10.20
C PRO A 18 22.14 -5.96 -10.74
N GLU A 19 20.88 -6.37 -10.71
CA GLU A 19 19.75 -5.66 -11.32
C GLU A 19 19.03 -4.70 -10.35
N ASN A 20 19.16 -4.90 -9.03
CA ASN A 20 18.40 -4.15 -8.04
C ASN A 20 19.24 -3.68 -6.85
N TRP A 21 19.10 -2.42 -6.47
CA TRP A 21 19.49 -1.95 -5.15
C TRP A 21 18.58 -2.54 -4.09
N CYS A 22 19.11 -2.75 -2.89
CA CYS A 22 18.34 -3.07 -1.71
C CYS A 22 18.42 -1.90 -0.71
N LEU A 23 17.26 -1.35 -0.38
CA LEU A 23 17.11 -0.20 0.50
C LEU A 23 16.43 -0.64 1.80
N LEU A 24 16.95 -0.15 2.91
CA LEU A 24 16.34 -0.28 4.22
C LEU A 24 15.70 1.05 4.60
N LEU A 25 14.38 1.03 4.76
CA LEU A 25 13.57 2.17 5.21
C LEU A 25 13.15 1.95 6.65
N GLU A 26 13.52 2.87 7.52
CA GLU A 26 13.16 2.83 8.95
C GLU A 26 12.25 4.02 9.26
N ALA A 27 11.11 3.76 9.88
CA ALA A 27 10.15 4.81 10.22
C ALA A 27 10.75 5.80 11.22
N ARG A 28 10.58 7.09 10.95
CA ARG A 28 10.92 8.14 11.90
C ARG A 28 9.82 8.26 12.94
N ALA A 29 10.19 8.48 14.21
CA ALA A 29 9.26 8.53 15.35
C ALA A 29 8.04 9.45 15.14
N ASN A 30 8.22 10.59 14.47
CA ASN A 30 7.17 11.57 14.18
C ASN A 30 6.88 11.74 12.68
N GLY A 31 7.29 10.78 11.86
CA GLY A 31 7.20 10.88 10.41
C GLY A 31 5.87 10.35 9.82
N GLY A 32 5.04 9.67 10.63
CA GLY A 32 3.81 9.03 10.16
C GLY A 32 4.06 7.72 9.40
N GLY A 33 5.21 7.08 9.58
CA GLY A 33 5.50 5.77 8.99
C GLY A 33 4.58 4.69 9.56
N ILE A 34 3.81 4.03 8.68
CA ILE A 34 2.86 2.97 9.07
C ILE A 34 3.60 1.70 9.50
N TYR A 35 4.72 1.38 8.86
CA TYR A 35 5.51 0.18 9.15
C TYR A 35 6.85 0.59 9.78
N PRO A 36 7.28 -0.02 10.90
CA PRO A 36 8.57 0.30 11.51
C PRO A 36 9.76 0.12 10.56
N VAL A 37 9.76 -0.95 9.78
CA VAL A 37 10.85 -1.28 8.84
C VAL A 37 10.28 -1.78 7.52
N ILE A 38 10.87 -1.32 6.42
CA ILE A 38 10.62 -1.81 5.07
C ILE A 38 11.96 -2.15 4.42
N VAL A 39 12.09 -3.34 3.85
CA VAL A 39 13.17 -3.66 2.91
C VAL A 39 12.59 -3.52 1.51
N LEU A 40 13.20 -2.68 0.67
CA LEU A 40 12.69 -2.36 -0.66
C LEU A 40 13.76 -2.66 -1.71
N TRP A 41 13.42 -3.48 -2.69
CA TRP A 41 14.26 -3.70 -3.87
C TRP A 41 13.84 -2.75 -4.98
N VAL A 42 14.81 -2.03 -5.53
CA VAL A 42 14.60 -1.02 -6.57
C VAL A 42 15.49 -1.33 -7.76
N ASN A 43 14.91 -1.43 -8.94
CA ASN A 43 15.65 -1.72 -10.16
C ASN A 43 16.63 -0.58 -10.49
N LYS A 44 17.87 -0.94 -10.83
CA LYS A 44 18.97 0.03 -11.00
C LYS A 44 18.84 0.91 -12.23
N GLU A 45 18.15 0.45 -13.26
CA GLU A 45 18.00 1.18 -14.52
C GLU A 45 16.77 2.09 -14.50
N THR A 46 15.65 1.56 -14.00
CA THR A 46 14.35 2.24 -14.04
C THR A 46 14.04 3.04 -12.79
N TYR A 47 14.76 2.79 -11.69
CA TYR A 47 14.50 3.35 -10.36
C TYR A 47 13.12 3.00 -9.80
N LEU A 48 12.50 1.94 -10.30
CA LEU A 48 11.17 1.49 -9.86
C LEU A 48 11.28 0.36 -8.82
N PRO A 49 10.37 0.32 -7.82
CA PRO A 49 10.36 -0.78 -6.88
C PRO A 49 9.93 -2.07 -7.58
N VAL A 50 10.62 -3.17 -7.31
CA VAL A 50 10.32 -4.50 -7.86
C VAL A 50 9.75 -5.43 -6.80
N ALA A 51 10.20 -5.27 -5.56
CA ALA A 51 9.71 -6.03 -4.42
C ALA A 51 9.84 -5.22 -3.13
N GLY A 52 9.09 -5.61 -2.11
CA GLY A 52 9.25 -5.06 -0.77
C GLY A 52 8.81 -6.04 0.33
N GLU A 53 9.44 -5.92 1.49
CA GLU A 53 9.09 -6.64 2.71
C GLU A 53 8.79 -5.66 3.83
N PHE A 54 7.72 -5.91 4.56
CA PHE A 54 7.20 -5.01 5.59
C PHE A 54 7.21 -5.72 6.93
N TYR A 55 7.85 -5.10 7.91
CA TYR A 55 8.14 -5.73 9.19
C TYR A 55 7.43 -5.02 10.36
N ALA A 56 7.01 -5.80 11.34
CA ALA A 56 6.52 -5.30 12.62
C ALA A 56 7.66 -4.78 13.49
N ARG A 57 7.32 -4.06 14.57
CA ARG A 57 8.31 -3.58 15.56
C ARG A 57 9.07 -4.71 16.23
N SER A 58 8.46 -5.90 16.32
CA SER A 58 9.09 -7.12 16.84
C SER A 58 10.11 -7.75 15.87
N GLY A 59 10.26 -7.22 14.64
CA GLY A 59 11.07 -7.82 13.59
C GLY A 59 10.37 -8.93 12.81
N LYS A 60 9.11 -9.26 13.12
CA LYS A 60 8.34 -10.26 12.38
C LYS A 60 7.94 -9.72 11.01
N LEU A 61 8.12 -10.53 9.95
CA LEU A 61 7.60 -10.23 8.62
C LEU A 61 6.07 -10.20 8.65
N LEU A 62 5.48 -9.08 8.23
CA LEU A 62 4.03 -8.92 8.13
C LEU A 62 3.53 -9.29 6.74
N LYS A 63 4.25 -8.85 5.71
CA LYS A 63 3.91 -9.13 4.31
C LYS A 63 5.08 -8.86 3.38
N SER A 64 5.05 -9.53 2.24
CA SER A 64 5.90 -9.22 1.09
C SER A 64 5.05 -8.75 -0.09
N ILE A 65 5.64 -7.93 -0.95
CA ILE A 65 5.00 -7.32 -2.11
C ILE A 65 5.89 -7.54 -3.32
N VAL A 66 5.28 -7.84 -4.47
CA VAL A 66 5.92 -7.81 -5.78
C VAL A 66 5.16 -6.83 -6.67
N TYR A 67 5.90 -5.92 -7.31
CA TYR A 67 5.38 -4.92 -8.22
C TYR A 67 5.62 -5.38 -9.66
N GLN A 68 4.56 -5.44 -10.47
CA GLN A 68 4.60 -6.08 -11.78
C GLN A 68 3.84 -5.23 -12.80
N GLU A 69 4.09 -5.55 -14.07
CA GLU A 69 3.37 -4.98 -15.21
C GLU A 69 3.40 -3.44 -15.22
N TYR A 70 4.59 -2.86 -15.07
CA TYR A 70 4.74 -1.42 -15.17
C TYR A 70 4.28 -0.90 -16.54
N ARG A 71 3.40 0.10 -16.54
CA ARG A 71 2.97 0.82 -17.74
C ARG A 71 3.07 2.32 -17.52
N THR A 72 3.32 3.07 -18.58
CA THR A 72 3.27 4.53 -18.53
C THR A 72 1.82 4.99 -18.56
N VAL A 73 1.39 5.65 -17.48
CA VAL A 73 0.05 6.22 -17.31
C VAL A 73 0.23 7.70 -16.98
N LEU A 74 -0.37 8.60 -17.77
CA LEU A 74 -0.25 10.05 -17.60
C LEU A 74 1.23 10.50 -17.48
N GLY A 75 2.10 9.91 -18.30
CA GLY A 75 3.54 10.22 -18.33
C GLY A 75 4.37 9.65 -17.18
N LYS A 76 3.78 8.80 -16.31
CA LYS A 76 4.49 8.20 -15.16
C LYS A 76 4.40 6.67 -15.19
N PRO A 77 5.47 5.95 -14.81
CA PRO A 77 5.39 4.51 -14.63
C PRO A 77 4.51 4.15 -13.43
N VAL A 78 3.57 3.23 -13.64
CA VAL A 78 2.67 2.70 -12.60
C VAL A 78 2.70 1.18 -12.65
N ALA A 79 2.90 0.53 -11.49
CA ALA A 79 2.76 -0.92 -11.36
C ALA A 79 1.29 -1.28 -11.52
N MET A 80 0.91 -1.81 -12.69
CA MET A 80 -0.50 -2.14 -12.97
C MET A 80 -0.96 -3.40 -12.24
N LYS A 81 -0.01 -4.17 -11.68
CA LYS A 81 -0.26 -5.34 -10.85
C LYS A 81 0.63 -5.33 -9.62
N VAL A 82 0.02 -5.56 -8.46
CA VAL A 82 0.71 -5.68 -7.18
C VAL A 82 0.24 -6.95 -6.49
N THR A 83 1.18 -7.87 -6.23
CA THR A 83 0.89 -9.10 -5.47
C THR A 83 1.40 -8.94 -4.06
N ILE A 84 0.52 -9.07 -3.07
CA ILE A 84 0.81 -8.95 -1.64
C ILE A 84 0.64 -10.31 -1.00
N ARG A 85 1.67 -10.87 -0.38
CA ARG A 85 1.62 -12.15 0.34
C ARG A 85 1.68 -11.93 1.84
N ASP A 86 0.91 -12.72 2.59
CA ASP A 86 0.94 -12.71 4.04
C ASP A 86 2.29 -13.25 4.54
N GLY A 87 2.92 -12.54 5.48
CA GLY A 87 4.24 -12.89 6.01
C GLY A 87 4.24 -14.08 6.98
N THR A 88 3.07 -14.58 7.36
CA THR A 88 2.88 -15.69 8.29
C THR A 88 2.29 -16.93 7.63
N GLN A 89 1.51 -16.73 6.56
CA GLN A 89 0.80 -17.78 5.83
C GLN A 89 1.11 -17.61 4.34
N PRO A 90 2.17 -18.26 3.80
CA PRO A 90 2.63 -18.04 2.44
C PRO A 90 1.59 -18.27 1.35
N ASP A 91 0.63 -19.18 1.60
CA ASP A 91 -0.46 -19.51 0.69
C ASP A 91 -1.57 -18.45 0.64
N ARG A 92 -1.55 -17.46 1.55
CA ARG A 92 -2.49 -16.35 1.57
C ARG A 92 -1.91 -15.13 0.87
N TYR A 93 -2.61 -14.67 -0.16
CA TYR A 93 -2.19 -13.51 -0.92
C TYR A 93 -3.37 -12.72 -1.47
N THR A 94 -3.11 -11.45 -1.78
CA THR A 94 -3.99 -10.54 -2.50
C THR A 94 -3.30 -10.12 -3.78
N VAL A 95 -4.03 -10.10 -4.88
CA VAL A 95 -3.58 -9.48 -6.13
C VAL A 95 -4.42 -8.24 -6.37
N MET A 96 -3.76 -7.11 -6.57
CA MET A 96 -4.38 -5.85 -6.94
C MET A 96 -4.01 -5.53 -8.39
N GLU A 97 -5.01 -5.45 -9.26
CA GLU A 97 -4.84 -5.15 -10.69
C GLU A 97 -5.57 -3.86 -11.04
N TYR A 98 -4.85 -2.94 -11.67
CA TYR A 98 -5.42 -1.71 -12.20
C TYR A 98 -5.74 -1.87 -13.69
N ILE A 99 -7.00 -1.69 -14.04
CA ILE A 99 -7.47 -1.87 -15.43
C ILE A 99 -7.51 -0.54 -16.18
N LYS A 100 -8.02 0.51 -15.52
CA LYS A 100 -8.23 1.83 -16.14
C LYS A 100 -7.90 2.93 -15.15
N LEU A 101 -6.79 3.60 -15.37
CA LEU A 101 -6.44 4.84 -14.69
C LEU A 101 -6.69 6.01 -15.65
N VAL A 102 -7.46 6.98 -15.19
CA VAL A 102 -7.78 8.20 -15.94
C VAL A 102 -7.54 9.41 -15.07
N GLU A 103 -7.17 10.52 -15.70
CA GLU A 103 -7.23 11.82 -15.05
C GLU A 103 -8.70 12.25 -14.94
N LYS A 104 -9.10 12.66 -13.74
CA LYS A 104 -10.45 13.15 -13.48
C LYS A 104 -10.39 14.34 -12.54
N SER A 105 -11.04 15.44 -12.93
CA SER A 105 -11.30 16.54 -12.02
C SER A 105 -12.42 16.14 -11.06
N LEU A 106 -12.15 16.22 -9.75
CA LEU A 106 -13.08 15.86 -8.69
C LEU A 106 -13.57 17.14 -8.00
N PRO A 107 -14.86 17.23 -7.61
CA PRO A 107 -15.37 18.41 -6.92
C PRO A 107 -14.74 18.55 -5.52
N PRO A 108 -14.68 19.76 -4.94
CA PRO A 108 -14.04 20.00 -3.63
C PRO A 108 -14.59 19.13 -2.49
N HIS A 109 -15.86 18.75 -2.55
CA HIS A 109 -16.52 17.94 -1.53
C HIS A 109 -16.37 16.42 -1.72
N TYR A 110 -15.63 15.96 -2.74
CA TYR A 110 -15.51 14.52 -3.03
C TYR A 110 -14.90 13.72 -1.86
N HIS A 111 -14.09 14.36 -1.02
CA HIS A 111 -13.46 13.73 0.14
C HIS A 111 -14.25 13.93 1.45
N TRP A 112 -15.47 14.47 1.39
CA TRP A 112 -16.32 14.64 2.56
C TRP A 112 -17.03 13.34 2.92
N GLN A 113 -17.31 13.14 4.21
CA GLN A 113 -18.08 11.98 4.67
C GLN A 113 -19.44 11.87 3.97
N LEU A 114 -20.08 13.02 3.70
CA LEU A 114 -21.39 13.09 3.03
C LEU A 114 -21.34 12.66 1.55
N ALA A 115 -20.16 12.58 0.93
CA ALA A 115 -19.99 12.09 -0.44
C ALA A 115 -19.93 10.56 -0.51
N LEU A 116 -19.84 9.86 0.62
CA LEU A 116 -19.98 8.41 0.69
C LEU A 116 -21.46 8.04 0.54
N PRO A 117 -21.79 6.91 -0.11
CA PRO A 117 -23.15 6.41 -0.11
C PRO A 117 -23.64 6.22 1.32
N LEU A 118 -24.88 6.64 1.60
CA LEU A 118 -25.48 6.41 2.91
C LEU A 118 -25.53 4.89 3.18
N PRO A 119 -25.18 4.44 4.40
CA PRO A 119 -25.31 3.04 4.75
C PRO A 119 -26.76 2.58 4.55
N GLU A 120 -26.92 1.34 4.07
CA GLU A 120 -28.23 0.79 3.68
C GLU A 120 -29.27 0.81 4.81
N SER A 121 -28.81 0.75 6.07
CA SER A 121 -29.64 0.87 7.27
C SER A 121 -30.33 2.22 7.43
N LEU A 122 -29.76 3.30 6.89
CA LEU A 122 -30.37 4.64 6.87
C LEU A 122 -31.29 4.84 5.66
N LEU A 123 -31.19 3.98 4.64
CA LEU A 123 -32.01 4.02 3.44
C LEU A 123 -33.27 3.13 3.56
N ASN A 124 -33.21 2.06 4.36
CA ASN A 124 -34.32 1.14 4.62
C ASN A 124 -34.52 0.90 6.13
N PRO A 125 -35.17 1.85 6.85
CA PRO A 125 -35.38 1.74 8.29
C PRO A 125 -36.23 0.52 8.70
N GLU A 126 -37.07 -0.01 7.79
CA GLU A 126 -37.90 -1.20 8.02
C GLU A 126 -37.10 -2.52 8.02
N LYS A 127 -35.87 -2.53 7.51
CA LYS A 127 -34.97 -3.71 7.54
C LYS A 127 -34.06 -3.73 8.77
N MET A 128 -34.23 -2.78 9.69
CA MET A 128 -33.47 -2.74 10.93
C MET A 128 -33.89 -3.90 11.82
N ILE A 129 -33.03 -4.92 11.95
CA ILE A 129 -33.22 -6.00 12.91
C ILE A 129 -33.24 -5.34 14.30
N PRO A 130 -34.32 -5.48 15.10
CA PRO A 130 -34.34 -4.90 16.44
C PRO A 130 -33.18 -5.49 17.23
N GLY A 131 -32.34 -4.61 17.79
CA GLY A 131 -31.27 -5.01 18.69
C GLY A 131 -31.85 -5.72 19.92
N PRO A 132 -31.07 -6.59 20.59
CA PRO A 132 -31.55 -7.27 21.78
C PRO A 132 -31.99 -6.24 22.82
N GLU A 133 -33.24 -6.35 23.29
CA GLU A 133 -33.72 -5.54 24.41
C GLU A 133 -32.85 -5.84 25.63
N SER A 134 -32.23 -4.79 26.17
CA SER A 134 -31.46 -4.88 27.40
C SER A 134 -32.41 -4.95 28.60
N THR A 135 -32.62 -6.16 29.13
CA THR A 135 -33.01 -6.38 30.54
C THR A 135 -31.84 -6.15 31.47
#